data_AF-A0A3Q0E3S2-F1
#
_entry.id   AF-A0A3Q0E3S2-F1
#
_cell.length_a   1.000
_cell.length_b   1.000
_cell.length_c   1.000
_cell.angle_alpha   90.00
_cell.angle_beta   90.00
_cell.angle_gamma   90.00
#
_symmetry.space_group_name_H-M   'P 1'
#
loop_
_entity.id
_entity.type
_entity.pdbx_description
1 polymer ?
#
loop_
_entity_poly.entity_id
_entity_poly.type
_entity_poly.pdbx_seq_one_letter_code
_entity_poly.pdbx_strand_id
1 'polypeptide(L)' 'YNWQATKASLKERFAFLFNSELLSDVRFVLGKGRGAAAAGGPQRIPAHRFVLAAGSAVFDAMFNGGMATTSAEIELPDV' A
#
# COMPACT_ATOMS: atom_id res chain seq x y z
N TYR A 1 7.65 -21.54 -5.06
CA TYR A 1 7.31 -20.20 -5.56
C TYR A 1 6.72 -20.31 -6.96
N ASN A 2 5.39 -20.41 -7.07
CA ASN A 2 4.66 -20.33 -8.35
C ASN A 2 3.20 -19.93 -8.09
N TRP A 3 3.00 -18.87 -7.28
CA TRP A 3 1.67 -18.44 -6.91
C TRP A 3 0.87 -17.97 -8.14
N GLN A 4 1.55 -17.44 -9.17
CA GLN A 4 0.93 -17.01 -10.42
C GLN A 4 0.24 -18.17 -11.14
N ALA A 5 0.86 -19.36 -11.19
CA ALA A 5 0.24 -20.54 -11.80
C ALA A 5 -0.98 -21.06 -11.04
N THR A 6 -1.12 -20.71 -9.75
CA THR A 6 -2.29 -21.09 -8.94
C THR A 6 -3.47 -20.11 -9.07
N LYS A 7 -3.38 -19.11 -9.96
CA LYS A 7 -4.38 -18.05 -10.14
C LYS A 7 -4.71 -17.96 -11.63
N ALA A 8 -5.93 -18.33 -12.00
CA ALA A 8 -6.36 -18.44 -13.39
C ALA A 8 -6.60 -17.06 -14.03
N SER A 9 -7.05 -16.08 -13.23
CA SER A 9 -7.41 -14.75 -13.73
C SER A 9 -6.53 -13.62 -13.18
N LEU A 10 -6.52 -12.50 -13.90
CA LEU A 10 -5.87 -11.27 -13.44
C LEU A 10 -6.47 -10.78 -12.11
N LYS A 11 -7.79 -10.90 -11.96
CA LYS A 11 -8.53 -10.56 -10.73
C LYS A 11 -8.01 -11.34 -9.53
N GLU A 12 -7.85 -12.65 -9.67
CA GLU A 12 -7.32 -13.51 -8.59
C GLU A 12 -5.86 -13.19 -8.25
N ARG A 13 -5.05 -12.83 -9.26
CA ARG A 13 -3.68 -12.39 -9.03
C ARG A 13 -3.62 -11.08 -8.25
N PHE A 14 -4.45 -10.09 -8.60
CA PHE A 14 -4.53 -8.84 -7.84
C PHE A 14 -5.12 -9.02 -6.45
N ALA A 15 -6.11 -9.89 -6.27
CA ALA A 15 -6.63 -10.25 -4.96
C ALA A 15 -5.59 -10.94 -4.08
N PHE A 16 -4.69 -11.74 -4.67
CA PHE A 16 -3.57 -12.34 -3.96
C PHE A 16 -2.48 -11.34 -3.59
N LEU A 17 -2.20 -10.38 -4.48
CA LEU A 17 -1.23 -9.31 -4.19
C LEU A 17 -1.76 -8.37 -3.12
N PHE A 18 -3.06 -8.07 -3.11
CA PHE A 18 -3.69 -7.28 -2.08
C PHE A 18 -3.42 -7.87 -0.68
N ASN A 19 -2.85 -7.06 0.22
CA ASN A 19 -2.37 -7.46 1.56
C ASN A 19 -1.19 -8.45 1.60
N SER A 20 -0.48 -8.65 0.49
CA SER A 20 0.80 -9.38 0.47
C SER A 20 1.98 -8.42 0.44
N GLU A 21 3.07 -8.76 1.12
CA GLU A 21 4.34 -8.03 0.99
C GLU A 21 4.97 -8.23 -0.40
N LEU A 22 4.55 -9.25 -1.13
CA LEU A 22 5.10 -9.58 -2.44
C LEU A 22 4.79 -8.48 -3.45
N LEU A 23 5.85 -7.96 -4.09
CA LEU A 23 5.79 -6.84 -5.04
C LEU A 23 5.23 -5.53 -4.45
N SER A 24 5.18 -5.39 -3.12
CA SER A 24 4.80 -4.12 -2.50
C SER A 24 5.86 -3.04 -2.80
N ASP A 25 5.41 -1.90 -3.31
CA ASP A 25 6.23 -0.75 -3.70
C ASP A 25 5.95 0.50 -2.85
N VAL A 26 4.98 0.41 -1.93
CA VAL A 26 4.66 1.46 -0.97
C VAL A 26 4.20 0.86 0.36
N ARG A 27 4.43 1.58 1.46
CA ARG A 27 4.02 1.17 2.80
C ARG A 27 3.31 2.32 3.50
N PHE A 28 2.18 2.04 4.13
CA PHE A 28 1.54 2.99 5.02
C PHE A 28 2.16 2.87 6.41
N VAL A 29 2.54 3.99 6.99
CA VAL A 29 3.08 4.08 8.35
C VAL A 29 2.02 4.73 9.22
N LEU A 30 1.51 3.96 10.18
CA LEU A 30 0.56 4.41 11.18
C LEU A 30 1.30 4.71 12.48
N GLY A 31 0.83 5.70 13.24
CA GLY A 31 1.20 5.84 14.64
C GLY A 31 2.55 6.48 14.95
N LYS A 32 2.96 7.50 14.18
CA LYS A 32 3.98 8.46 14.67
C LYS A 32 3.39 9.55 15.58
N GLY A 33 2.06 9.59 15.74
CA GLY A 33 1.36 10.51 16.64
C GLY A 33 1.42 10.07 18.10
N ARG A 34 1.28 11.05 19.02
CA ARG A 34 1.39 10.88 20.48
C ARG A 34 0.45 9.81 21.10
N GLY A 35 -0.53 9.29 20.34
CA GLY A 35 -1.47 8.25 20.75
C GLY A 35 -1.05 6.80 20.42
N ALA A 36 -0.12 6.58 19.49
CA ALA A 36 0.25 5.22 19.05
C ALA A 36 1.36 4.55 19.87
N ALA A 37 2.04 5.31 20.73
CA ALA A 37 2.92 4.75 21.76
C ALA A 37 2.16 3.84 22.76
N ALA A 38 0.82 3.92 22.81
CA ALA A 38 -0.01 3.07 23.64
C ALA A 38 -0.33 1.68 23.03
N ALA A 39 -0.04 1.45 21.73
CA ALA A 39 -0.50 0.25 21.01
C ALA A 39 0.62 -0.59 20.32
N GLY A 40 1.90 -0.33 20.59
CA GLY A 40 2.98 -1.23 20.14
C GLY A 40 3.86 -0.73 18.98
N GLY A 41 4.03 0.58 18.84
CA GLY A 41 5.01 1.16 17.90
C GLY A 41 4.45 1.42 16.49
N PRO A 42 5.27 1.97 15.57
CA PRO A 42 4.83 2.35 14.23
C PRO A 42 4.44 1.11 13.42
N GLN A 43 3.17 1.02 13.03
CA GLN A 43 2.66 -0.10 12.23
C GLN A 43 2.87 0.20 10.74
N ARG A 44 3.53 -0.72 10.02
CA ARG A 44 3.82 -0.60 8.58
C ARG A 44 2.94 -1.56 7.81
N ILE A 45 2.05 -1.06 6.98
CA ILE A 45 1.16 -1.87 6.14
C ILE A 45 1.69 -1.87 4.70
N PRO A 46 2.05 -3.03 4.12
CA PRO A 46 2.48 -3.11 2.73
C PRO A 46 1.30 -2.86 1.78
N ALA A 47 1.56 -2.15 0.68
CA ALA A 47 0.58 -1.87 -0.36
C ALA A 47 1.23 -1.73 -1.74
N HIS A 48 0.40 -1.57 -2.77
CA HIS A 48 0.80 -1.53 -4.18
C HIS A 48 0.25 -0.27 -4.85
N ARG A 49 1.13 0.63 -5.31
CA ARG A 49 0.77 1.89 -5.97
C ARG A 49 -0.15 1.66 -7.16
N PHE A 50 0.15 0.64 -7.98
CA PHE A 50 -0.67 0.29 -9.14
C PHE A 50 -2.10 -0.08 -8.73
N VAL A 51 -2.27 -0.91 -7.70
CA VAL A 51 -3.60 -1.35 -7.23
C VAL A 51 -4.38 -0.18 -6.64
N LEU A 52 -3.71 0.69 -5.88
CA LEU A 52 -4.30 1.88 -5.28
C LEU A 52 -4.72 2.91 -6.34
N ALA A 53 -3.85 3.19 -7.32
CA ALA A 53 -4.11 4.13 -8.41
C ALA A 53 -5.26 3.63 -9.31
N ALA A 54 -5.28 2.33 -9.63
CA ALA A 54 -6.36 1.74 -10.42
C ALA A 54 -7.73 1.84 -9.72
N GLY A 55 -7.76 1.91 -8.39
CA GLY A 55 -8.99 2.00 -7.58
C GLY A 55 -9.36 3.41 -7.11
N SER A 56 -8.52 4.43 -7.30
CA SER A 56 -8.73 5.76 -6.73
C SER A 56 -8.00 6.86 -7.50
N ALA A 57 -8.75 7.86 -7.97
CA ALA A 57 -8.18 9.04 -8.61
C ALA A 57 -7.27 9.87 -7.69
N VAL A 58 -7.50 9.82 -6.37
CA VAL A 58 -6.64 10.49 -5.39
C VAL A 58 -5.28 9.80 -5.32
N PHE A 59 -5.26 8.46 -5.26
CA PHE A 59 -4.01 7.71 -5.28
C PHE A 59 -3.31 7.79 -6.62
N ASP A 60 -4.06 7.82 -7.73
CA ASP A 60 -3.48 8.05 -9.06
C ASP A 60 -2.78 9.40 -9.15
N ALA A 61 -3.43 10.49 -8.70
CA ALA A 61 -2.79 11.81 -8.63
C ALA A 61 -1.60 11.84 -7.66
N MET A 62 -1.69 11.12 -6.53
CA MET A 62 -0.62 11.04 -5.54
C MET A 62 0.64 10.33 -6.07
N PHE A 63 0.49 9.29 -6.89
CA PHE A 63 1.60 8.46 -7.39
C PHE A 63 2.05 8.80 -8.82
N ASN A 64 1.16 9.29 -9.66
CA ASN A 64 1.39 9.53 -11.09
C ASN A 64 1.17 11.01 -11.51
N GLY A 65 0.71 11.87 -10.59
CA GLY A 65 0.46 13.29 -10.88
C GLY A 65 1.74 14.15 -10.95
N GLY A 66 1.58 15.43 -11.32
CA GLY A 66 2.70 16.36 -11.52
C GLY A 66 3.54 16.68 -10.27
N MET A 67 3.05 16.35 -9.07
CA MET A 67 3.77 16.41 -7.79
C MET A 67 3.80 15.03 -7.13
N ALA A 68 3.91 13.97 -7.93
CA ALA A 68 3.88 12.60 -7.45
C ALA A 68 4.89 12.38 -6.31
N THR A 69 4.42 11.71 -5.26
CA THR A 69 5.26 11.34 -4.14
C THR A 69 6.16 10.17 -4.55
N THR A 70 7.47 10.38 -4.52
CA THR A 70 8.45 9.30 -4.77
C THR A 70 8.70 8.44 -3.54
N SER A 71 8.28 8.90 -2.35
CA SER A 71 8.46 8.20 -1.07
C SER A 71 7.81 6.81 -1.08
N ALA A 72 8.57 5.81 -0.64
CA ALA A 72 8.07 4.46 -0.42
C ALA A 72 7.25 4.34 0.87
N GLU A 73 7.17 5.40 1.67
CA GLU A 73 6.39 5.46 2.90
C GLU A 73 5.36 6.59 2.85
N ILE A 74 4.11 6.26 3.16
CA ILE A 74 3.01 7.20 3.30
C ILE A 74 2.62 7.25 4.77
N GLU A 75 2.78 8.42 5.38
CA GLU A 75 2.37 8.63 6.77
C GLU A 75 0.87 8.92 6.83
N LEU A 76 0.16 8.17 7.65
CA LEU A 76 -1.26 8.40 7.92
C LEU A 76 -1.39 9.11 9.27
N PRO A 77 -1.94 10.34 9.32
CA PRO A 77 -2.21 11.00 10.59
C PRO A 77 -3.34 10.28 11.32
N ASP A 78 -3.18 10.07 12.64
CA ASP A 78 -4.27 9.60 13.50
C ASP A 78 -5.31 10.74 13.58
N VAL A 79 -6.52 10.54 13.03
CA VAL A 79 -7.64 11.50 13.07
C VAL A 79 -8.52 11.22 14.29
#